data_AF-A0AAW4D2B6-F1
#
_entry.id   AF-A0AAW4D2B6-F1
#
_cell.length_a   1.000
_cell.length_b   1.000
_cell.length_c   1.000
_cell.angle_alpha   90.00
_cell.angle_beta   90.00
_cell.angle_gamma   90.00
#
_symmetry.space_group_name_H-M   'P 1'
#
loop_
_entity.id
_entity.type
_entity.pdbx_description
1 polymer ?
#
loop_
_entity_poly.entity_id
_entity_poly.type
_entity_poly.pdbx_seq_one_letter_code
_entity_poly.pdbx_strand_id
1 'polypeptide(L)'
;MNHKAHSFLATLHAADCPLNTFDSMTSGNVVLESPLTTPGYAVDGAATLGALNCSEDDWHHGQELGLVNFEKSSAVLPLLLYFRHSEDGYRLYVRSGAHLRKGIFATTHGLVEVKRIEQQDPTAWKITEASSGNAFDLTTSEGDQVDIKLESKAGPWGRHALYPVGDYSVCHANAVGRSLKLVIQERNVDWLKPA
;
A
#
# COMPACT_ATOMS: atom_id res chain seq x y z
N MET A 1 -4.37 -20.38 -17.79
CA MET A 1 -4.99 -19.04 -17.85
C MET A 1 -4.00 -18.03 -18.43
N ASN A 2 -4.45 -17.05 -19.21
CA ASN A 2 -3.57 -16.00 -19.75
C ASN A 2 -3.29 -14.94 -18.66
N HIS A 3 -2.26 -15.16 -17.83
CA HIS A 3 -1.90 -14.25 -16.72
C HIS A 3 -1.71 -12.80 -17.16
N LYS A 4 -1.29 -12.58 -18.41
CA LYS A 4 -1.09 -11.25 -18.97
C LYS A 4 -2.40 -10.48 -19.11
N ALA A 5 -3.49 -11.14 -19.53
CA ALA A 5 -4.79 -10.51 -19.73
C ALA A 5 -5.39 -9.93 -18.44
N HIS A 6 -4.96 -10.46 -17.28
CA HIS A 6 -5.40 -10.02 -15.97
C HIS A 6 -4.33 -9.20 -15.23
N SER A 7 -3.15 -8.99 -15.80
CA SER A 7 -2.07 -8.21 -15.15
C SER A 7 -2.02 -6.78 -15.68
N PHE A 8 -1.76 -5.84 -14.80
CA PHE A 8 -1.87 -4.41 -15.10
C PHE A 8 -0.95 -3.56 -14.21
N LEU A 9 -0.69 -2.33 -14.63
CA LEU A 9 -0.05 -1.30 -13.81
C LEU A 9 -1.12 -0.42 -13.19
N ALA A 10 -0.97 -0.09 -11.91
CA ALA A 10 -1.90 0.78 -11.19
C ALA A 10 -1.21 1.50 -10.05
N THR A 11 -1.90 2.51 -9.51
CA THR A 11 -1.56 3.16 -8.24
C THR A 11 -2.69 2.95 -7.25
N LEU A 12 -2.37 2.93 -5.95
CA LEU A 12 -3.36 2.82 -4.87
C LEU A 12 -3.45 4.14 -4.12
N HIS A 13 -4.67 4.52 -3.75
CA HIS A 13 -4.95 5.75 -3.02
C HIS A 13 -5.86 5.48 -1.82
N ALA A 14 -5.60 6.18 -0.71
CA ALA A 14 -6.43 6.21 0.48
C ALA A 14 -7.06 7.60 0.61
N ALA A 15 -8.40 7.69 0.56
CA ALA A 15 -9.13 8.96 0.59
C ALA A 15 -8.57 10.01 -0.40
N ASP A 16 -8.38 9.59 -1.66
CA ASP A 16 -7.77 10.38 -2.75
C ASP A 16 -6.31 10.84 -2.53
N CYS A 17 -5.66 10.42 -1.43
CA CYS A 17 -4.23 10.61 -1.22
C CYS A 17 -3.46 9.37 -1.74
N PRO A 18 -2.44 9.54 -2.60
CA PRO A 18 -1.68 8.41 -3.11
C PRO A 18 -0.90 7.70 -2.00
N LEU A 19 -0.90 6.36 -2.05
CA LEU A 19 -0.02 5.57 -1.19
C LEU A 19 1.42 5.60 -1.71
N ASN A 20 2.36 5.75 -0.78
CA ASN A 20 3.79 5.55 -1.02
C ASN A 20 4.49 5.09 0.27
N THR A 21 5.78 4.77 0.22
CA THR A 21 6.58 4.47 1.41
C THR A 21 6.93 5.73 2.17
N PHE A 22 6.99 5.65 3.50
CA PHE A 22 7.31 6.82 4.32
C PHE A 22 8.70 7.39 4.01
N ASP A 23 9.71 6.57 3.72
CA ASP A 23 11.04 7.03 3.31
C ASP A 23 11.08 7.73 1.94
N SER A 24 10.06 7.53 1.10
CA SER A 24 9.88 8.30 -0.14
C SER A 24 9.13 9.62 0.10
N MET A 25 8.30 9.68 1.15
CA MET A 25 7.46 10.84 1.48
C MET A 25 8.08 11.76 2.52
N THR A 26 9.11 11.31 3.24
CA THR A 26 9.68 12.00 4.40
C THR A 26 11.20 11.90 4.44
N SER A 27 11.82 12.70 5.29
CA SER A 27 13.22 12.53 5.67
C SER A 27 13.34 12.44 7.19
N GLY A 28 14.29 11.62 7.66
CA GLY A 28 14.42 11.26 9.07
C GLY A 28 13.93 9.84 9.37
N ASN A 29 14.04 9.42 10.62
CA ASN A 29 13.66 8.09 11.04
C ASN A 29 12.17 8.04 11.33
N VAL A 30 11.41 7.25 10.55
CA VAL A 30 9.99 7.02 10.79
C VAL A 30 9.83 5.77 11.65
N VAL A 31 9.31 5.95 12.85
CA VAL A 31 9.01 4.85 13.79
C VAL A 31 7.49 4.73 13.90
N LEU A 32 6.97 3.52 13.67
CA LEU A 32 5.53 3.23 13.74
C LEU A 32 5.24 2.26 14.89
N GLU A 33 4.00 2.24 15.34
CA GLU A 33 3.52 1.24 16.30
C GLU A 33 2.99 0.01 15.57
N SER A 34 3.46 -1.19 15.96
CA SER A 34 2.90 -2.45 15.47
C SER A 34 1.47 -2.65 16.01
N PRO A 35 0.48 -2.92 15.16
CA PRO A 35 -0.92 -3.08 15.56
C PRO A 35 -1.25 -4.46 16.18
N LEU A 36 -0.26 -5.33 16.40
CA LEU A 36 -0.49 -6.73 16.78
C LEU A 36 -0.68 -6.96 18.28
N THR A 37 -0.25 -6.03 19.13
CA THR A 37 -0.35 -6.13 20.59
C THR A 37 -0.94 -4.86 21.18
N THR A 38 -1.39 -4.94 22.43
CA THR A 38 -1.80 -3.76 23.20
C THR A 38 -1.13 -3.81 24.57
N PRO A 39 -0.21 -2.87 24.89
CA PRO A 39 0.29 -1.81 24.00
C PRO A 39 1.04 -2.36 22.78
N GLY A 40 1.09 -1.61 21.68
CA GLY A 40 1.93 -1.95 20.53
C GLY A 40 3.40 -1.72 20.85
N TYR A 41 4.27 -2.12 19.92
CA TYR A 41 5.72 -1.89 20.04
C TYR A 41 6.23 -1.13 18.83
N ALA A 42 7.29 -0.35 19.05
CA ALA A 42 7.94 0.45 18.02
C ALA A 42 8.63 -0.43 16.97
N VAL A 43 8.43 -0.10 15.70
CA VAL A 43 9.08 -0.73 14.56
C VAL A 43 9.56 0.33 13.57
N ASP A 44 10.63 0.02 12.83
CA ASP A 44 11.05 0.85 11.70
C ASP A 44 9.95 0.87 10.63
N GLY A 45 9.42 2.06 10.37
CA GLY A 45 8.31 2.29 9.45
C GLY A 45 8.72 2.86 8.10
N ALA A 46 10.02 3.06 7.84
CA ALA A 46 10.52 3.71 6.63
C ALA A 46 9.92 3.11 5.34
N ALA A 47 9.92 1.79 5.22
CA ALA A 47 9.42 1.08 4.04
C ALA A 47 7.92 0.76 4.08
N THR A 48 7.18 1.19 5.10
CA THR A 48 5.74 0.96 5.24
C THR A 48 4.96 1.84 4.29
N LEU A 49 3.93 1.28 3.65
CA LEU A 49 3.01 2.05 2.82
C LEU A 49 2.07 2.88 3.69
N GLY A 50 1.86 4.14 3.34
CA GLY A 50 0.92 5.01 4.03
C GLY A 50 0.50 6.19 3.18
N ALA A 51 -0.31 7.06 3.77
CA ALA A 51 -0.71 8.34 3.22
C ALA A 51 -0.47 9.43 4.27
N LEU A 52 0.14 10.53 3.84
CA LEU A 52 0.27 11.76 4.64
C LEU A 52 -0.69 12.80 4.07
N ASN A 53 -1.87 12.89 4.66
CA ASN A 53 -3.00 13.67 4.15
C ASN A 53 -3.50 14.75 5.12
N CYS A 54 -2.62 15.22 6.00
CA CYS A 54 -2.93 16.28 6.96
C CYS A 54 -2.67 17.68 6.39
N SER A 55 -3.21 18.68 7.10
CA SER A 55 -2.85 20.07 6.87
C SER A 55 -1.42 20.38 7.36
N GLU A 56 -0.88 21.52 6.95
CA GLU A 56 0.41 21.99 7.49
C GLU A 56 0.29 22.34 8.99
N ASP A 57 -0.88 22.82 9.43
CA ASP A 57 -1.14 23.09 10.85
C ASP A 57 -1.12 21.80 11.69
N ASP A 58 -1.76 20.72 11.20
CA ASP A 58 -1.70 19.40 11.84
C ASP A 58 -0.26 18.86 11.89
N TRP A 59 0.52 19.09 10.83
CA TRP A 59 1.92 18.69 10.77
C TRP A 59 2.75 19.41 11.84
N HIS A 60 2.67 20.73 11.88
CA HIS A 60 3.35 21.55 12.90
C HIS A 60 2.89 21.18 14.31
N HIS A 61 1.60 20.96 14.52
CA HIS A 61 1.08 20.51 15.80
C HIS A 61 1.66 19.14 16.20
N GLY A 62 1.76 18.20 15.26
CA GLY A 62 2.41 16.91 15.48
C GLY A 62 3.89 17.04 15.88
N GLN A 63 4.61 17.98 15.26
CA GLN A 63 6.01 18.29 15.60
C GLN A 63 6.14 18.93 17.00
N GLU A 64 5.27 19.89 17.34
CA GLU A 64 5.25 20.54 18.66
C GLU A 64 4.99 19.55 19.80
N LEU A 65 4.11 18.57 19.56
CA LEU A 65 3.83 17.50 20.52
C LEU A 65 4.92 16.42 20.58
N GLY A 66 5.91 16.46 19.68
CA GLY A 66 6.95 15.43 19.56
C GLY A 66 6.43 14.09 19.03
N LEU A 67 5.23 14.07 18.44
CA LEU A 67 4.62 12.88 17.82
C LEU A 67 5.17 12.64 16.41
N VAL A 68 5.68 13.69 15.77
CA VAL A 68 6.30 13.67 14.44
C VAL A 68 7.70 14.24 14.56
N ASN A 69 8.70 13.43 14.28
CA ASN A 69 10.13 13.78 14.37
C ASN A 69 10.85 13.65 13.01
N PHE A 70 10.07 13.61 11.93
CA PHE A 70 10.52 13.54 10.55
C PHE A 70 9.95 14.72 9.76
N GLU A 71 10.56 15.02 8.61
CA GLU A 71 10.18 16.14 7.76
C GLU A 71 9.42 15.64 6.52
N LYS A 72 8.40 16.39 6.09
CA LYS A 72 7.63 16.08 4.88
C LYS A 72 8.41 16.45 3.62
N SER A 73 8.41 15.57 2.62
CA SER A 73 9.00 15.84 1.31
C SER A 73 8.07 16.70 0.45
N SER A 74 8.63 17.42 -0.53
CA SER A 74 7.92 18.46 -1.31
C SER A 74 6.90 17.92 -2.33
N ALA A 75 6.86 16.62 -2.60
CA ALA A 75 5.81 16.01 -3.43
C ALA A 75 5.72 14.49 -3.22
N VAL A 76 4.54 13.98 -2.88
CA VAL A 76 4.26 12.52 -2.84
C VAL A 76 3.83 12.08 -4.23
N LEU A 77 4.74 11.42 -4.96
CA LEU A 77 4.36 10.72 -6.20
C LEU A 77 3.65 9.41 -5.86
N PRO A 78 2.56 9.05 -6.57
CA PRO A 78 1.93 7.75 -6.38
C PRO A 78 2.88 6.60 -6.69
N LEU A 79 2.90 5.59 -5.82
CA LEU A 79 3.71 4.39 -6.06
C LEU A 79 3.08 3.57 -7.19
N LEU A 80 3.74 3.53 -8.35
CA LEU A 80 3.34 2.66 -9.45
C LEU A 80 3.62 1.20 -9.11
N LEU A 81 2.59 0.37 -9.20
CA LEU A 81 2.61 -1.05 -8.86
C LEU A 81 2.20 -1.88 -10.08
N TYR A 82 2.91 -2.99 -10.28
CA TYR A 82 2.50 -4.07 -11.17
C TYR A 82 1.71 -5.11 -10.39
N PHE A 83 0.44 -5.25 -10.75
CA PHE A 83 -0.48 -6.26 -10.23
C PHE A 83 -0.35 -7.51 -11.09
N ARG A 84 0.50 -8.44 -10.65
CA ARG A 84 0.70 -9.72 -11.35
C ARG A 84 -0.36 -10.72 -10.90
N HIS A 85 -1.20 -11.17 -11.83
CA HIS A 85 -2.21 -12.17 -11.55
C HIS A 85 -1.61 -13.57 -11.33
N SER A 86 -2.07 -14.28 -10.30
CA SER A 86 -1.79 -15.68 -10.01
C SER A 86 -3.04 -16.39 -9.48
N GLU A 87 -3.00 -17.71 -9.36
CA GLU A 87 -4.13 -18.49 -8.82
C GLU A 87 -4.45 -18.13 -7.35
N ASP A 88 -3.44 -17.70 -6.58
CA ASP A 88 -3.60 -17.25 -5.18
C ASP A 88 -4.10 -15.80 -5.05
N GLY A 89 -4.33 -15.10 -6.17
CA GLY A 89 -4.62 -13.67 -6.23
C GLY A 89 -3.49 -12.87 -6.87
N TYR A 90 -3.39 -11.59 -6.55
CA TYR A 90 -2.42 -10.67 -7.14
C TYR A 90 -1.17 -10.53 -6.27
N ARG A 91 0.01 -10.59 -6.91
CA ARG A 91 1.27 -10.19 -6.29
C ARG A 91 1.65 -8.81 -6.79
N LEU A 92 1.96 -7.91 -5.87
CA LEU A 92 2.21 -6.50 -6.18
C LEU A 92 3.72 -6.23 -6.17
N TYR A 93 4.21 -5.62 -7.26
CA TYR A 93 5.62 -5.30 -7.44
C TYR A 93 5.79 -3.81 -7.74
N VAL A 94 6.77 -3.18 -7.14
CA VAL A 94 7.05 -1.76 -7.37
C VAL A 94 7.68 -1.55 -8.75
N ARG A 95 7.16 -0.55 -9.47
CA ARG A 95 7.55 -0.16 -10.82
C ARG A 95 8.03 1.30 -10.93
N SER A 96 8.20 1.99 -9.81
CA SER A 96 8.67 3.38 -9.79
C SER A 96 9.50 3.68 -8.54
N GLY A 97 10.21 4.82 -8.55
CA GLY A 97 10.91 5.36 -7.39
C GLY A 97 12.09 4.53 -6.87
N ALA A 98 12.54 4.85 -5.66
CA ALA A 98 13.70 4.23 -5.01
C ALA A 98 13.52 2.74 -4.69
N HIS A 99 12.27 2.25 -4.73
CA HIS A 99 11.91 0.88 -4.42
C HIS A 99 11.66 0.01 -5.65
N LEU A 100 12.07 0.48 -6.85
CA LEU A 100 11.92 -0.27 -8.10
C LEU A 100 12.37 -1.74 -7.95
N ARG A 101 11.54 -2.68 -8.45
CA ARG A 101 11.72 -4.15 -8.38
C ARG A 101 11.55 -4.79 -6.99
N LYS A 102 11.18 -4.03 -5.96
CA LYS A 102 10.74 -4.58 -4.67
C LYS A 102 9.29 -5.07 -4.74
N GLY A 103 8.88 -5.86 -3.74
CA GLY A 103 7.53 -6.40 -3.61
C GLY A 103 6.78 -5.81 -2.43
N ILE A 104 5.45 -5.98 -2.42
CA ILE A 104 4.58 -5.60 -1.30
C ILE A 104 4.32 -6.82 -0.40
N PHE A 105 4.60 -6.67 0.90
CA PHE A 105 4.50 -7.74 1.88
C PHE A 105 3.63 -7.35 3.08
N ALA A 106 2.73 -8.23 3.49
CA ALA A 106 2.20 -8.23 4.85
C ALA A 106 3.27 -8.82 5.78
N THR A 107 3.72 -8.06 6.78
CA THR A 107 4.87 -8.42 7.61
C THR A 107 4.46 -9.08 8.91
N THR A 108 5.42 -9.71 9.59
CA THR A 108 5.24 -10.26 10.93
C THR A 108 4.95 -9.18 11.99
N HIS A 109 5.12 -7.91 11.65
CA HIS A 109 4.76 -6.77 12.50
C HIS A 109 3.33 -6.29 12.24
N GLY A 110 2.57 -6.93 11.34
CA GLY A 110 1.21 -6.53 10.99
C GLY A 110 1.14 -5.31 10.09
N LEU A 111 2.27 -4.87 9.53
CA LEU A 111 2.36 -3.74 8.60
C LEU A 111 2.34 -4.23 7.15
N VAL A 112 2.06 -3.31 6.23
CA VAL A 112 2.26 -3.56 4.79
C VAL A 112 3.45 -2.76 4.29
N GLU A 113 4.52 -3.49 3.93
CA GLU A 113 5.84 -2.91 3.66
C GLU A 113 6.35 -3.27 2.27
N VAL A 114 7.22 -2.40 1.75
CA VAL A 114 7.95 -2.63 0.50
C VAL A 114 9.31 -3.28 0.79
N LYS A 115 9.47 -4.56 0.45
CA LYS A 115 10.70 -5.32 0.72
C LYS A 115 11.36 -5.87 -0.53
N ARG A 116 12.67 -6.13 -0.43
CA ARG A 116 13.40 -6.87 -1.46
C ARG A 116 12.77 -8.25 -1.63
N ILE A 117 12.71 -8.70 -2.88
CA ILE A 117 12.24 -10.04 -3.21
C ILE A 117 13.46 -10.95 -3.14
N GLU A 118 13.53 -11.73 -2.07
CA GLU A 118 14.60 -12.70 -1.85
C GLU A 118 14.10 -14.10 -2.23
N GLN A 119 14.13 -15.07 -1.30
CA GLN A 119 13.65 -16.43 -1.55
C GLN A 119 12.12 -16.57 -1.48
N GLN A 120 11.41 -15.51 -1.11
CA GLN A 120 9.95 -15.50 -0.97
C GLN A 120 9.32 -14.50 -1.93
N ASP A 121 8.30 -14.95 -2.64
CA ASP A 121 7.44 -14.10 -3.46
C ASP A 121 6.69 -13.06 -2.61
N PRO A 122 6.32 -11.89 -3.18
CA PRO A 122 5.45 -10.92 -2.50
C PRO A 122 4.16 -11.54 -2.00
N THR A 123 3.56 -10.95 -0.97
CA THR A 123 2.27 -11.39 -0.43
C THR A 123 1.23 -11.44 -1.56
N ALA A 124 0.45 -12.52 -1.60
CA ALA A 124 -0.68 -12.65 -2.49
C ALA A 124 -1.90 -11.94 -1.90
N TRP A 125 -2.55 -11.13 -2.72
CA TRP A 125 -3.70 -10.31 -2.35
C TRP A 125 -4.91 -10.68 -3.20
N LYS A 126 -6.00 -11.08 -2.56
CA LYS A 126 -7.31 -11.12 -3.19
C LYS A 126 -7.83 -9.69 -3.30
N ILE A 127 -8.39 -9.37 -4.45
CA ILE A 127 -8.99 -8.06 -4.73
C ILE A 127 -10.49 -8.27 -4.89
N THR A 128 -11.28 -7.52 -4.12
CA THR A 128 -12.74 -7.44 -4.30
C THR A 128 -13.15 -6.02 -4.59
N GLU A 129 -14.16 -5.84 -5.43
CA GLU A 129 -14.76 -4.52 -5.64
C GLU A 129 -15.52 -4.09 -4.38
N ALA A 130 -15.29 -2.87 -3.92
CA ALA A 130 -15.87 -2.39 -2.67
C ALA A 130 -17.40 -2.21 -2.74
N SER A 131 -17.94 -1.93 -3.93
CA SER A 131 -19.37 -1.70 -4.17
C SER A 131 -20.19 -2.99 -4.21
N SER A 132 -19.66 -4.03 -4.87
CA SER A 132 -20.37 -5.28 -5.13
C SER A 132 -19.95 -6.42 -4.20
N GLY A 133 -18.73 -6.35 -3.64
CA GLY A 133 -18.11 -7.44 -2.89
C GLY A 133 -17.62 -8.60 -3.78
N ASN A 134 -17.82 -8.51 -5.09
CA ASN A 134 -17.38 -9.52 -6.03
C ASN A 134 -15.86 -9.48 -6.21
N ALA A 135 -15.28 -10.59 -6.66
CA ALA A 135 -13.88 -10.62 -7.07
C ALA A 135 -13.65 -9.60 -8.21
N PHE A 136 -12.59 -8.82 -8.09
CA PHE A 136 -12.23 -7.85 -9.13
C PHE A 136 -11.73 -8.57 -10.38
N ASP A 137 -12.40 -8.31 -11.50
CA ASP A 137 -12.01 -8.81 -12.82
C ASP A 137 -11.68 -7.64 -13.75
N LEU A 138 -10.39 -7.52 -14.09
CA LEU A 138 -9.88 -6.51 -15.02
C LEU A 138 -10.56 -6.60 -16.40
N THR A 139 -10.99 -7.79 -16.82
CA THR A 139 -11.53 -8.02 -18.17
C THR A 139 -12.94 -7.48 -18.35
N THR A 140 -13.68 -7.28 -17.26
CA THR A 140 -15.05 -6.73 -17.26
C THR A 140 -15.10 -5.30 -16.72
N SER A 141 -14.00 -4.77 -16.19
CA SER A 141 -13.94 -3.42 -15.64
C SER A 141 -13.87 -2.37 -16.77
N GLU A 142 -14.97 -1.63 -16.97
CA GLU A 142 -15.14 -0.65 -18.06
C GLU A 142 -14.44 0.70 -17.83
N GLY A 143 -13.80 0.92 -16.67
CA GLY A 143 -13.12 2.18 -16.34
C GLY A 143 -11.76 1.98 -15.70
N ASP A 144 -10.96 3.04 -15.65
CA ASP A 144 -9.59 3.00 -15.11
C ASP A 144 -9.52 3.31 -13.61
N GLN A 145 -10.68 3.47 -12.95
CA GLN A 145 -10.75 3.70 -11.52
C GLN A 145 -11.83 2.83 -10.90
N VAL A 146 -11.50 2.20 -9.77
CA VAL A 146 -12.42 1.35 -9.03
C VAL A 146 -12.03 1.33 -7.56
N ASP A 147 -13.02 1.40 -6.67
CA ASP A 147 -12.79 1.18 -5.25
C ASP A 147 -12.72 -0.32 -4.97
N ILE A 148 -11.65 -0.74 -4.31
CA ILE A 148 -11.36 -2.15 -4.02
C ILE A 148 -11.07 -2.36 -2.55
N LYS A 149 -11.16 -3.61 -2.10
CA LYS A 149 -10.57 -4.09 -0.86
C LYS A 149 -9.52 -5.14 -1.19
N LEU A 150 -8.45 -5.14 -0.41
CA LEU A 150 -7.36 -6.12 -0.50
C LEU A 150 -7.41 -7.03 0.72
N GLU A 151 -7.21 -8.33 0.50
CA GLU A 151 -7.14 -9.32 1.58
C GLU A 151 -6.01 -10.32 1.32
N SER A 152 -5.21 -10.60 2.35
CA SER A 152 -4.20 -11.65 2.31
C SER A 152 -4.56 -12.77 3.28
N LYS A 153 -3.75 -13.85 3.31
CA LYS A 153 -3.89 -14.91 4.32
C LYS A 153 -3.73 -14.41 5.76
N ALA A 154 -3.02 -13.30 5.98
CA ALA A 154 -2.85 -12.71 7.30
C ALA A 154 -4.08 -11.92 7.77
N GLY A 155 -4.96 -11.52 6.85
CA GLY A 155 -6.13 -10.71 7.12
C GLY A 155 -6.37 -9.62 6.07
N PRO A 156 -7.35 -8.75 6.27
CA PRO A 156 -7.64 -7.67 5.34
C PRO A 156 -6.57 -6.57 5.39
N TRP A 157 -6.39 -5.85 4.29
CA TRP A 157 -5.64 -4.61 4.25
C TRP A 157 -6.45 -3.51 4.93
N GLY A 158 -5.96 -3.06 6.08
CA GLY A 158 -6.51 -1.97 6.85
C GLY A 158 -5.61 -0.74 6.85
N ARG A 159 -6.03 0.27 7.61
CA ARG A 159 -5.25 1.46 7.88
C ARG A 159 -5.26 1.72 9.38
N HIS A 160 -4.11 2.06 9.93
CA HIS A 160 -3.95 2.50 11.30
C HIS A 160 -3.60 3.99 11.30
N ALA A 161 -4.18 4.75 12.21
CA ALA A 161 -4.00 6.20 12.24
C ALA A 161 -2.56 6.54 12.64
N LEU A 162 -1.91 7.42 11.89
CA LEU A 162 -0.69 8.10 12.27
C LEU A 162 -1.10 9.52 12.69
N TYR A 163 -1.70 9.64 13.87
CA TYR A 163 -2.25 10.91 14.32
C TYR A 163 -1.14 11.94 14.62
N PRO A 164 -1.29 13.21 14.20
CA PRO A 164 -2.38 13.79 13.40
C PRO A 164 -2.13 13.79 11.88
N VAL A 165 -1.02 13.20 11.41
CA VAL A 165 -0.45 13.47 10.09
C VAL A 165 -0.91 12.55 8.96
N GLY A 166 -1.58 11.44 9.27
CA GLY A 166 -2.19 10.58 8.25
C GLY A 166 -2.46 9.16 8.72
N ASP A 167 -2.11 8.19 7.89
CA ASP A 167 -2.31 6.77 8.19
C ASP A 167 -1.23 5.87 7.55
N TYR A 168 -1.08 4.67 8.11
CA TYR A 168 -0.21 3.62 7.59
C TYR A 168 -0.97 2.32 7.37
N SER A 169 -0.53 1.58 6.36
CA SER A 169 -1.14 0.34 5.90
C SER A 169 -0.81 -0.81 6.85
N VAL A 170 -1.83 -1.56 7.23
CA VAL A 170 -1.72 -2.71 8.13
C VAL A 170 -2.40 -3.94 7.53
N CYS A 171 -1.95 -5.12 7.90
CA CYS A 171 -2.56 -6.38 7.49
C CYS A 171 -2.39 -7.43 8.58
N HIS A 172 -3.49 -7.76 9.25
CA HIS A 172 -3.57 -8.78 10.30
C HIS A 172 -5.02 -9.18 10.52
N ALA A 173 -5.27 -10.28 11.25
CA ALA A 173 -6.59 -10.90 11.36
C ALA A 173 -7.66 -9.96 11.96
N ASN A 174 -7.24 -9.05 12.84
CA ASN A 174 -8.12 -8.08 13.51
C ASN A 174 -8.19 -6.72 12.79
N ALA A 175 -7.51 -6.56 11.65
CA ALA A 175 -7.56 -5.32 10.89
C ALA A 175 -8.97 -5.08 10.34
N VAL A 176 -9.40 -3.83 10.27
CA VAL A 176 -10.64 -3.47 9.57
C VAL A 176 -10.30 -3.21 8.11
N GLY A 177 -10.80 -4.06 7.20
CA GLY A 177 -10.62 -3.89 5.76
C GLY A 177 -11.19 -2.58 5.26
N ARG A 178 -10.33 -1.67 4.80
CA ARG A 178 -10.72 -0.36 4.26
C ARG A 178 -10.66 -0.39 2.74
N SER A 179 -11.59 0.30 2.11
CA SER A 179 -11.55 0.50 0.66
C SER A 179 -10.36 1.38 0.27
N LEU A 180 -9.72 1.04 -0.85
CA LEU A 180 -8.70 1.80 -1.52
C LEU A 180 -9.17 2.08 -2.93
N LYS A 181 -8.83 3.26 -3.46
CA LYS A 181 -9.07 3.58 -4.86
C LYS A 181 -7.92 3.04 -5.68
N LEU A 182 -8.24 2.10 -6.56
CA LEU A 182 -7.33 1.57 -7.57
C LEU A 182 -7.43 2.45 -8.81
N VAL A 183 -6.31 3.02 -9.25
CA VAL A 183 -6.24 3.80 -10.50
C VAL A 183 -5.33 3.06 -11.48
N ILE A 184 -5.94 2.40 -12.46
CA ILE A 184 -5.29 1.64 -13.53
C ILE A 184 -4.58 2.61 -14.46
N GLN A 185 -3.31 2.33 -14.73
CA GLN A 185 -2.45 3.11 -15.62
C GLN A 185 -2.23 2.41 -16.95
N GLU A 186 -2.12 1.08 -16.94
CA GLU A 186 -1.90 0.28 -18.15
C GLU A 186 -2.46 -1.13 -17.97
N ARG A 187 -3.13 -1.66 -18.99
CA ARG A 187 -3.73 -3.01 -19.00
C ARG A 187 -2.90 -3.99 -19.84
N ASN A 188 -3.10 -5.29 -19.63
CA ASN A 188 -2.45 -6.35 -20.42
C ASN A 188 -0.91 -6.34 -20.35
N VAL A 189 -0.37 -5.98 -19.18
CA VAL A 189 1.06 -5.71 -19.01
C VAL A 189 1.85 -7.01 -18.84
N ASP A 190 2.85 -7.16 -19.69
CA ASP A 190 3.78 -8.30 -19.65
C ASP A 190 4.86 -8.09 -18.60
N TRP A 191 5.10 -9.10 -17.75
CA TRP A 191 6.09 -8.98 -16.69
C TRP A 191 7.52 -8.79 -17.23
N LEU A 192 7.79 -9.27 -18.45
CA LEU A 192 9.12 -9.23 -19.10
C LEU A 192 9.45 -7.90 -19.78
N LYS A 193 8.49 -6.98 -19.92
CA LYS A 193 8.75 -5.69 -20.54
C LYS A 193 9.04 -4.64 -19.45
N PRO A 194 10.19 -3.94 -19.51
CA PRO A 194 10.34 -2.72 -18.74
C PRO A 194 9.29 -1.69 -19.18
N ALA A 195 8.85 -0.85 -18.23
CA ALA A 195 8.06 0.35 -18.53
C ALA A 195 8.91 1.34 -19.33
#